data_AF-A0A3M2SJK1-F1
#
_entry.id   AF-A0A3M2SJK1-F1
#
_cell.length_a   1.000
_cell.length_b   1.000
_cell.length_c   1.000
_cell.angle_alpha   90.00
_cell.angle_beta   90.00
_cell.angle_gamma   90.00
#
_symmetry.space_group_name_H-M   'P 1'
#
loop_
_entity.id
_entity.type
_entity.pdbx_description
1 polymer ?
#
loop_
_entity_poly.entity_id
_entity_poly.type
_entity_poly.pdbx_seq_one_letter_code
_entity_poly.pdbx_strand_id
1 'polypeptide(L)'
;MESDIPSIASDGSRALLQHVPAPRSKPRSRNGCWTCRGKAAKKRCDETRPICGRCARLGLFCDYRPRPRKSKTSRSSSGRSVTLRQPSTLSPTTSLAPPTEAPCSLSLAQPDHEAIRYFRTAFASLHHTKNQGYSCISIMFNLAQDDPMVMHMALALSFGDMDLRRPASSPESSQRSAYHYSSALRILADAVGREEECEDFDSLLTTLWLMILYEQQFGHSQSQGCSNHLKGAASLLQHRMKKFLQFPAPDHDTDTPTCALTRKSGLDTKPMLSLYSARMLVWISGSDAAAASTGGGGHFNRTLMSLLSEAQTDDSDTNANDPFGPPPLSPLQSYMRMHRYSNSLYRVAWGHTYPQAELLDDLQNRNIYNLLTVCNLLRFMVAELATIPDISSNEFQQQAASVSAAIRNANYTYAELLEVSRELCTETDHSQRLVANIRYIVPTFYAIQLEFLRITQPTSPLGQGSRQRFLLAEIIRLAFQLRSHWGDDGLRKIAWPLFLAGLETDDLLHREWILERLQKMGEMGEHLKRAFLFLKDAISLQQNTSRRVDIRDMMKGYPMFVLN
;
A
#
# COMPACT_ATOMS: atom_id res chain seq x y z
N MET A 1 22.68 39.38 55.68
CA MET A 1 23.24 40.17 54.57
C MET A 1 22.27 40.00 53.40
N GLU A 2 21.15 40.73 53.31
CA GLU A 2 21.03 42.21 53.33
C GLU A 2 22.20 42.80 52.53
N SER A 3 22.05 43.54 51.45
CA SER A 3 20.99 44.36 50.82
C SER A 3 21.60 44.77 49.45
N ASP A 4 20.95 45.28 48.40
CA ASP A 4 20.15 46.49 48.32
C ASP A 4 19.54 46.61 46.90
N ILE A 5 18.32 47.12 46.89
CA ILE A 5 17.61 47.71 45.76
C ILE A 5 17.96 49.21 45.71
N PRO A 6 17.91 49.86 44.54
CA PRO A 6 17.38 51.21 44.49
C PRO A 6 16.16 51.33 43.56
N SER A 7 15.08 51.80 44.17
CA SER A 7 13.89 52.45 43.59
C SER A 7 14.15 53.97 43.73
N ILE A 8 13.69 54.93 42.92
CA ILE A 8 12.33 55.35 42.53
C ILE A 8 12.55 56.49 41.51
N ALA A 9 11.70 56.62 40.47
CA ALA A 9 11.03 57.89 40.13
C ALA A 9 10.13 57.73 38.90
N SER A 10 8.83 57.83 39.15
CA SER A 10 7.80 58.15 38.17
C SER A 10 7.90 59.62 37.76
N ASP A 11 7.89 59.91 36.47
CA ASP A 11 7.31 61.17 36.01
C ASP A 11 6.54 60.97 34.70
N GLY A 12 5.33 61.51 34.70
CA GLY A 12 4.40 61.42 33.60
C GLY A 12 4.68 62.52 32.58
N SER A 13 4.69 62.18 31.30
CA SER A 13 4.50 63.16 30.23
C SER A 13 3.88 62.50 29.01
N ARG A 14 2.58 62.78 28.84
CA ARG A 14 1.79 62.58 27.63
C ARG A 14 2.39 63.46 26.52
N ALA A 15 3.06 62.86 25.54
CA ALA A 15 3.46 63.55 24.32
C ALA A 15 2.85 62.85 23.08
N LEU A 16 2.06 63.66 22.40
CA LEU A 16 1.30 63.48 21.16
C LEU A 16 1.90 62.51 20.12
N LEU A 17 1.03 61.60 19.66
CA LEU A 17 1.20 60.78 18.45
C LEU A 17 1.48 61.66 17.23
N GLN A 18 2.69 61.60 16.69
CA GLN A 18 2.95 61.95 15.29
C GLN A 18 2.91 60.66 14.46
N HIS A 19 1.83 60.51 13.69
CA HIS A 19 1.72 59.49 12.63
C HIS A 19 2.78 59.77 11.56
N VAL A 20 3.90 59.05 11.61
CA VAL A 20 4.81 58.90 10.47
C VAL A 20 4.15 57.92 9.49
N PRO A 21 3.82 58.32 8.25
CA PRO A 21 3.28 57.40 7.26
C PRO A 21 4.31 56.32 6.94
N ALA A 22 3.93 55.05 7.09
CA ALA A 22 4.76 53.92 6.73
C ALA A 22 5.22 54.04 5.26
N PRO A 23 6.50 53.75 4.95
CA PRO A 23 7.01 53.85 3.59
C PRO A 23 6.24 52.89 2.68
N ARG A 24 5.72 53.46 1.57
CA ARG A 24 5.01 52.73 0.51
C ARG A 24 5.77 51.46 0.14
N SER A 25 5.10 50.31 0.24
CA SER A 25 5.70 49.01 -0.04
C SER A 25 6.26 48.96 -1.45
N LYS A 26 7.58 48.78 -1.58
CA LYS A 26 8.23 48.50 -2.87
C LYS A 26 7.52 47.35 -3.60
N PRO A 27 7.41 47.41 -4.94
CA PRO A 27 6.77 46.37 -5.72
C PRO A 27 7.39 45.00 -5.43
N ARG A 28 6.52 43.98 -5.28
CA ARG A 28 6.93 42.62 -4.91
C ARG A 28 7.86 42.08 -5.99
N SER A 29 8.95 41.45 -5.57
CA SER A 29 9.85 40.79 -6.51
C SER A 29 9.10 39.81 -7.40
N ARG A 30 9.37 39.90 -8.70
CA ARG A 30 8.83 39.00 -9.72
C ARG A 30 9.52 37.64 -9.73
N ASN A 31 10.64 37.52 -9.02
CA ASN A 31 11.54 36.36 -9.02
C ASN A 31 11.45 35.51 -7.74
N GLY A 32 10.69 35.95 -6.73
CA GLY A 32 10.45 35.15 -5.53
C GLY A 32 9.75 33.81 -5.81
N CYS A 33 9.93 32.84 -4.91
CA CYS A 33 9.32 31.51 -5.05
C CYS A 33 7.78 31.57 -5.05
N TRP A 34 7.14 30.62 -5.72
CA TRP A 34 5.68 30.54 -5.84
C TRP A 34 5.01 30.32 -4.49
N THR A 35 5.67 29.65 -3.56
CA THR A 35 5.18 29.43 -2.20
C THR A 35 4.99 30.74 -1.44
N CYS A 36 6.00 31.62 -1.46
CA CYS A 36 5.91 32.93 -0.81
C CYS A 36 4.97 33.89 -1.57
N ARG A 37 4.91 33.76 -2.90
CA ARG A 37 4.04 34.58 -3.78
C ARG A 37 2.59 34.08 -3.85
N GLY A 38 2.30 32.90 -3.31
CA GLY A 38 0.98 32.27 -3.35
C GLY A 38 -0.08 33.13 -2.68
N LYS A 39 -1.34 32.96 -3.11
CA LYS A 39 -2.49 33.74 -2.58
C LYS A 39 -2.68 33.56 -1.08
N ALA A 40 -2.28 32.42 -0.52
CA ALA A 40 -2.35 32.11 0.91
C ALA A 40 -1.23 32.80 1.72
N ALA A 41 0.00 32.80 1.22
CA ALA A 41 1.14 33.37 1.94
C ALA A 41 1.21 34.91 1.78
N LYS A 42 1.19 35.43 0.54
CA LYS A 42 1.35 36.86 0.17
C LYS A 42 2.51 37.57 0.90
N LYS A 43 3.67 36.94 1.04
CA LYS A 43 4.80 37.51 1.82
C LYS A 43 6.07 37.66 1.00
N ARG A 44 7.01 38.45 1.51
CA ARG A 44 8.30 38.70 0.86
C ARG A 44 9.14 37.42 0.83
N CYS A 45 9.78 37.18 -0.30
CA CYS A 45 10.75 36.12 -0.54
C CYS A 45 12.11 36.80 -0.69
N ASP A 46 13.14 36.23 -0.06
CA ASP A 46 14.53 36.65 -0.10
C ASP A 46 15.30 36.09 -1.31
N GLU A 47 14.64 35.34 -2.18
CA GLU A 47 15.16 34.83 -3.47
C GLU A 47 16.38 33.90 -3.38
N THR A 48 16.80 33.54 -2.17
CA THR A 48 17.84 32.53 -1.94
C THR A 48 17.41 31.19 -2.53
N ARG A 49 18.38 30.51 -3.17
CA ARG A 49 18.22 29.23 -3.87
C ARG A 49 19.19 28.20 -3.25
N PRO A 50 18.82 26.91 -3.17
CA PRO A 50 17.62 26.28 -3.74
C PRO A 50 16.32 26.50 -2.95
N ILE A 51 16.42 26.82 -1.66
CA ILE A 51 15.27 27.07 -0.76
C ILE A 51 15.42 28.49 -0.20
N CYS A 52 14.32 29.26 -0.21
CA CYS A 52 14.34 30.60 0.35
C CYS A 52 14.36 30.56 1.89
N GLY A 53 15.01 31.51 2.56
CA GLY A 53 15.21 31.47 4.02
C GLY A 53 13.91 31.40 4.82
N ARG A 54 12.82 31.96 4.29
CA ARG A 54 11.49 31.83 4.89
C ARG A 54 10.93 30.41 4.77
N CYS A 55 11.04 29.80 3.61
CA CYS A 55 10.57 28.43 3.38
C CYS A 55 11.37 27.45 4.23
N ALA A 56 12.69 27.64 4.35
CA ALA A 56 13.55 26.85 5.22
C ALA A 56 13.11 26.94 6.69
N ARG A 57 12.95 28.17 7.22
CA ARG A 57 12.57 28.39 8.62
C ARG A 57 11.17 27.86 8.97
N LEU A 58 10.24 27.84 8.01
CA LEU A 58 8.86 27.42 8.24
C LEU A 58 8.59 25.98 7.81
N GLY A 59 9.60 25.23 7.35
CA GLY A 59 9.42 23.88 6.81
C GLY A 59 8.47 23.82 5.59
N LEU A 60 8.35 24.91 4.83
CA LEU A 60 7.46 24.99 3.67
C LEU A 60 8.19 24.59 2.40
N PHE A 61 7.54 23.83 1.52
CA PHE A 61 8.06 23.51 0.19
C PHE A 61 8.35 24.79 -0.61
N CYS A 62 9.59 24.99 -1.09
CA CYS A 62 10.00 26.19 -1.83
C CYS A 62 10.00 25.95 -3.34
N ASP A 63 8.99 26.46 -4.05
CA ASP A 63 8.83 26.23 -5.48
C ASP A 63 9.35 27.39 -6.35
N TYR A 64 10.46 27.18 -7.07
CA TYR A 64 10.98 28.13 -8.06
C TYR A 64 10.73 27.70 -9.53
N ARG A 65 9.97 26.64 -9.78
CA ARG A 65 9.79 26.10 -11.15
C ARG A 65 9.13 27.12 -12.08
N PRO A 66 9.60 27.29 -13.33
CA PRO A 66 8.95 28.17 -14.30
C PRO A 66 7.53 27.68 -14.60
N ARG A 67 6.55 28.59 -14.63
CA ARG A 67 5.16 28.28 -14.99
C ARG A 67 4.75 29.08 -16.23
N PRO A 68 4.02 28.49 -17.20
CA PRO A 68 3.57 29.19 -18.40
C PRO A 68 2.62 30.35 -18.02
N ARG A 69 2.85 31.53 -18.63
CA ARG A 69 1.97 32.69 -18.45
C ARG A 69 0.69 32.47 -19.26
N LYS A 70 -0.49 32.59 -18.63
CA LYS A 70 -1.75 32.72 -19.38
C LYS A 70 -1.68 33.99 -20.24
N SER A 71 -1.86 33.87 -21.55
CA SER A 71 -1.96 35.02 -22.45
C SER A 71 -3.18 35.84 -22.06
N LYS A 72 -3.02 37.16 -22.01
CA LYS A 72 -4.15 38.08 -21.83
C LYS A 72 -4.91 38.10 -23.15
N THR A 73 -6.18 37.72 -23.12
CA THR A 73 -7.13 37.93 -24.22
C THR A 73 -7.29 39.43 -24.44
N SER A 74 -6.62 39.97 -25.46
CA SER A 74 -6.90 41.33 -25.94
C SER A 74 -8.18 41.30 -26.75
N ARG A 75 -9.15 42.12 -26.35
CA ARG A 75 -10.39 42.40 -27.08
C ARG A 75 -10.06 42.85 -28.51
N SER A 76 -10.67 42.19 -29.48
CA SER A 76 -10.64 42.53 -30.89
C SER A 76 -11.32 43.87 -31.16
N SER A 77 -10.70 44.71 -31.98
CA SER A 77 -11.39 45.75 -32.73
C SER A 77 -10.94 45.65 -34.19
N SER A 78 -11.93 45.55 -35.05
CA SER A 78 -11.87 45.29 -36.49
C SER A 78 -11.33 46.51 -37.24
N GLY A 79 -10.50 46.30 -38.27
CA GLY A 79 -10.12 47.40 -39.16
C GLY A 79 -9.08 47.08 -40.22
N ARG A 80 -9.57 46.71 -41.41
CA ARG A 80 -9.04 46.96 -42.77
C ARG A 80 -7.69 46.37 -43.23
N SER A 81 -7.83 45.64 -44.34
CA SER A 81 -6.85 45.18 -45.32
C SER A 81 -5.96 46.28 -45.88
N VAL A 82 -4.63 46.06 -45.86
CA VAL A 82 -3.68 46.55 -46.86
C VAL A 82 -2.57 45.49 -47.03
N THR A 83 -2.31 45.16 -48.29
CA THR A 83 -1.32 44.23 -48.85
C THR A 83 0.12 44.46 -48.39
N LEU A 84 0.85 43.38 -48.09
CA LEU A 84 2.30 43.36 -47.86
C LEU A 84 3.00 42.54 -48.94
N ARG A 85 3.94 43.17 -49.65
CA ARG A 85 5.01 42.49 -50.41
C ARG A 85 6.05 41.95 -49.42
N GLN A 86 6.46 40.70 -49.67
CA GLN A 86 7.56 39.93 -49.09
C GLN A 86 8.92 40.67 -49.13
N PRO A 87 9.91 40.31 -48.28
CA PRO A 87 10.74 39.13 -48.53
C PRO A 87 11.03 38.20 -47.34
N SER A 88 11.22 36.95 -47.74
CA SER A 88 11.63 35.73 -47.07
C SER A 88 12.84 35.82 -46.13
N THR A 89 12.69 35.27 -44.93
CA THR A 89 13.82 34.68 -44.17
C THR A 89 13.38 33.35 -43.56
N LEU A 90 14.10 32.29 -43.94
CA LEU A 90 13.92 30.91 -43.54
C LEU A 90 14.07 30.74 -42.02
N SER A 91 13.13 30.04 -41.39
CA SER A 91 13.32 29.42 -40.07
C SER A 91 12.45 28.16 -39.99
N PRO A 92 13.00 27.00 -39.61
CA PRO A 92 12.26 25.75 -39.60
C PRO A 92 11.36 25.68 -38.35
N THR A 93 10.05 25.75 -38.56
CA THR A 93 9.05 25.37 -37.54
C THR A 93 8.80 23.87 -37.61
N THR A 94 9.46 23.12 -36.74
CA THR A 94 8.98 21.79 -36.32
C THR A 94 8.10 22.02 -35.10
N SER A 95 6.82 22.33 -35.32
CA SER A 95 5.81 22.34 -34.26
C SER A 95 5.40 20.89 -33.97
N LEU A 96 6.17 20.21 -33.13
CA LEU A 96 5.74 18.95 -32.51
C LEU A 96 4.58 19.25 -31.55
N ALA A 97 3.37 18.84 -31.92
CA ALA A 97 2.28 18.67 -30.96
C ALA A 97 2.76 17.72 -29.84
N PRO A 98 2.31 17.89 -28.58
CA PRO A 98 2.59 16.90 -27.55
C PRO A 98 2.04 15.53 -28.01
N PRO A 99 2.79 14.43 -27.86
CA PRO A 99 2.31 13.12 -28.28
C PRO A 99 1.05 12.75 -27.47
N THR A 100 -0.07 12.58 -28.17
CA THR A 100 -1.38 12.17 -27.63
C THR A 100 -1.46 10.65 -27.41
N GLU A 101 -0.46 9.90 -27.89
CA GLU A 101 -0.41 8.43 -27.83
C GLU A 101 0.57 8.00 -26.74
N ALA A 102 0.07 7.20 -25.79
CA ALA A 102 0.93 6.52 -24.83
C ALA A 102 1.72 5.39 -25.54
N PRO A 103 2.91 5.00 -25.04
CA PRO A 103 3.69 3.93 -25.67
C PRO A 103 2.94 2.58 -25.75
N CYS A 104 1.93 2.37 -24.91
CA CYS A 104 1.01 1.24 -24.92
C CYS A 104 -0.11 1.31 -25.97
N SER A 105 0.01 2.20 -26.97
CA SER A 105 -0.95 2.40 -28.07
C SER A 105 -2.36 2.82 -27.65
N LEU A 106 -2.55 3.24 -26.39
CA LEU A 106 -3.81 3.80 -25.89
C LEU A 106 -3.89 5.29 -26.21
N SER A 107 -5.05 5.72 -26.73
CA SER A 107 -5.40 7.13 -26.86
C SER A 107 -5.86 7.65 -25.50
N LEU A 108 -5.02 8.47 -24.88
CA LEU A 108 -5.29 9.02 -23.55
C LEU A 108 -5.99 10.37 -23.64
N ALA A 109 -7.11 10.51 -22.95
CA ALA A 109 -7.80 11.77 -22.79
C ALA A 109 -7.17 12.61 -21.66
N GLN A 110 -7.50 13.90 -21.60
CA GLN A 110 -7.00 14.80 -20.55
C GLN A 110 -7.28 14.32 -19.11
N PRO A 111 -8.47 13.77 -18.78
CA PRO A 111 -8.71 13.17 -17.46
C PRO A 111 -7.78 11.99 -17.14
N ASP A 112 -7.34 11.23 -18.14
CA ASP A 112 -6.48 10.06 -17.95
C ASP A 112 -5.08 10.49 -17.49
N HIS A 113 -4.58 11.63 -17.99
CA HIS A 113 -3.31 12.19 -17.52
C HIS A 113 -3.37 12.63 -16.04
N GLU A 114 -4.53 13.10 -15.56
CA GLU A 114 -4.72 13.39 -14.13
C GLU A 114 -4.74 12.10 -13.31
N ALA A 115 -5.45 11.08 -13.77
CA ALA A 115 -5.46 9.75 -13.16
C ALA A 115 -4.07 9.11 -13.10
N ILE A 116 -3.28 9.18 -14.18
CA ILE A 116 -1.89 8.72 -14.20
C ILE A 116 -1.04 9.45 -13.16
N ARG A 117 -1.20 10.78 -13.06
CA ARG A 117 -0.49 11.57 -12.05
C ARG A 117 -0.89 11.14 -10.64
N TYR A 118 -2.18 10.88 -10.41
CA TYR A 118 -2.69 10.38 -9.14
C TYR A 118 -2.08 9.02 -8.78
N PHE A 119 -2.10 8.07 -9.71
CA PHE A 119 -1.50 6.73 -9.56
C PHE A 119 -0.06 6.80 -9.06
N ARG A 120 0.75 7.64 -9.72
CA ARG A 120 2.19 7.79 -9.44
C ARG A 120 2.51 8.51 -8.15
N THR A 121 1.53 9.19 -7.54
CA THR A 121 1.77 10.06 -6.38
C THR A 121 0.91 9.64 -5.19
N ALA A 122 -0.33 10.12 -5.13
CA ALA A 122 -1.24 9.87 -4.02
C ALA A 122 -1.48 8.36 -3.81
N PHE A 123 -1.84 7.63 -4.86
CA PHE A 123 -2.07 6.19 -4.77
C PHE A 123 -0.81 5.44 -4.29
N ALA A 124 0.36 5.72 -4.88
CA ALA A 124 1.63 5.11 -4.45
C ALA A 124 1.89 5.31 -2.94
N SER A 125 1.70 6.52 -2.41
CA SER A 125 1.90 6.82 -0.98
C SER A 125 0.89 6.12 -0.06
N LEU A 126 -0.34 5.95 -0.54
CA LEU A 126 -1.43 5.31 0.19
C LEU A 126 -1.25 3.79 0.28
N HIS A 127 -0.61 3.18 -0.71
CA HIS A 127 -0.41 1.72 -0.77
C HIS A 127 1.00 1.27 -0.37
N HIS A 128 1.99 2.16 -0.32
CA HIS A 128 3.36 1.82 0.08
C HIS A 128 4.06 2.97 0.81
N THR A 129 4.89 2.63 1.81
CA THR A 129 5.78 3.58 2.52
C THR A 129 7.09 3.87 1.80
N LYS A 130 7.42 3.19 0.69
CA LYS A 130 8.66 3.41 -0.06
C LYS A 130 8.56 4.67 -0.91
N ASN A 131 9.70 5.29 -1.19
CA ASN A 131 9.81 6.37 -2.15
C ASN A 131 9.10 6.03 -3.47
N GLN A 132 8.18 6.91 -3.86
CA GLN A 132 7.32 6.71 -5.03
C GLN A 132 8.11 6.52 -6.34
N GLY A 133 9.34 7.04 -6.45
CA GLY A 133 10.18 6.88 -7.64
C GLY A 133 10.88 5.51 -7.76
N TYR A 134 10.91 4.73 -6.67
CA TYR A 134 11.72 3.52 -6.55
C TYR A 134 10.95 2.34 -5.92
N SER A 135 9.62 2.44 -5.89
CA SER A 135 8.71 1.47 -5.28
C SER A 135 8.21 0.41 -6.26
N CYS A 136 7.57 -0.64 -5.75
CA CYS A 136 6.84 -1.61 -6.59
C CYS A 136 5.79 -0.91 -7.48
N ILE A 137 5.10 0.11 -6.95
CA ILE A 137 4.10 0.89 -7.70
C ILE A 137 4.75 1.66 -8.87
N SER A 138 6.01 2.08 -8.72
CA SER A 138 6.76 2.68 -9.84
C SER A 138 7.08 1.67 -10.94
N ILE A 139 7.39 0.42 -10.57
CA ILE A 139 7.60 -0.66 -11.56
C ILE A 139 6.28 -0.97 -12.27
N MET A 140 5.16 -1.05 -11.54
CA MET A 140 3.83 -1.19 -12.12
C MET A 140 3.53 -0.08 -13.13
N PHE A 141 3.88 1.17 -12.80
CA PHE A 141 3.71 2.27 -13.74
C PHE A 141 4.62 2.14 -14.97
N ASN A 142 5.87 1.70 -14.82
CA ASN A 142 6.74 1.45 -15.97
C ASN A 142 6.15 0.37 -16.88
N LEU A 143 5.60 -0.71 -16.33
CA LEU A 143 4.87 -1.72 -17.10
C LEU A 143 3.65 -1.12 -17.81
N ALA A 144 2.89 -0.27 -17.12
CA ALA A 144 1.73 0.42 -17.71
C ALA A 144 2.09 1.30 -18.91
N GLN A 145 3.31 1.82 -18.99
CA GLN A 145 3.71 2.64 -20.14
C GLN A 145 3.70 1.83 -21.42
N ASP A 146 4.02 0.53 -21.36
CA ASP A 146 4.15 -0.35 -22.53
C ASP A 146 3.03 -1.40 -22.62
N ASP A 147 2.22 -1.55 -21.57
CA ASP A 147 1.17 -2.56 -21.47
C ASP A 147 -0.22 -1.94 -21.24
N PRO A 148 -1.13 -2.01 -22.23
CA PRO A 148 -2.45 -1.37 -22.13
C PRO A 148 -3.32 -1.97 -21.02
N MET A 149 -3.18 -3.26 -20.73
CA MET A 149 -3.96 -3.93 -19.68
C MET A 149 -3.61 -3.36 -18.29
N VAL A 150 -2.30 -3.18 -18.04
CA VAL A 150 -1.81 -2.58 -16.80
C VAL A 150 -2.20 -1.10 -16.72
N MET A 151 -2.11 -0.34 -17.83
CA MET A 151 -2.53 1.06 -17.88
C MET A 151 -4.02 1.24 -17.57
N HIS A 152 -4.88 0.42 -18.17
CA HIS A 152 -6.31 0.42 -17.86
C HIS A 152 -6.55 0.20 -16.36
N MET A 153 -5.89 -0.76 -15.73
CA MET A 153 -6.06 -0.96 -14.28
C MET A 153 -5.54 0.19 -13.42
N ALA A 154 -4.40 0.80 -13.80
CA ALA A 154 -3.89 1.99 -13.12
C ALA A 154 -4.88 3.16 -13.19
N LEU A 155 -5.52 3.36 -14.35
CA LEU A 155 -6.56 4.36 -14.56
C LEU A 155 -7.83 4.05 -13.77
N ALA A 156 -8.30 2.80 -13.80
CA ALA A 156 -9.51 2.37 -13.09
C ALA A 156 -9.43 2.67 -11.59
N LEU A 157 -8.35 2.21 -10.93
CA LEU A 157 -8.12 2.47 -9.51
C LEU A 157 -8.00 3.97 -9.20
N SER A 158 -7.30 4.72 -10.06
CA SER A 158 -7.10 6.16 -9.85
C SER A 158 -8.40 6.94 -9.98
N PHE A 159 -9.22 6.66 -10.99
CA PHE A 159 -10.54 7.28 -11.13
C PHE A 159 -11.44 6.93 -9.95
N GLY A 160 -11.53 5.65 -9.57
CA GLY A 160 -12.32 5.23 -8.42
C GLY A 160 -11.93 5.93 -7.12
N ASP A 161 -10.63 5.98 -6.80
CA ASP A 161 -10.15 6.56 -5.55
C ASP A 161 -10.27 8.10 -5.54
N MET A 162 -10.03 8.76 -6.68
CA MET A 162 -10.27 10.19 -6.82
C MET A 162 -11.76 10.53 -6.65
N ASP A 163 -12.66 9.70 -7.17
CA ASP A 163 -14.10 9.92 -7.08
C ASP A 163 -14.64 9.78 -5.66
N LEU A 164 -14.14 8.81 -4.89
CA LEU A 164 -14.47 8.68 -3.45
C LEU A 164 -14.05 9.92 -2.65
N ARG A 165 -12.95 10.56 -3.05
CA ARG A 165 -12.43 11.76 -2.38
C ARG A 165 -13.11 13.06 -2.84
N ARG A 166 -13.98 13.04 -3.85
CA ARG A 166 -14.69 14.23 -4.33
C ARG A 166 -15.99 14.46 -3.55
N PRO A 167 -16.27 15.69 -3.08
CA PRO A 167 -17.51 16.02 -2.37
C PRO A 167 -18.80 15.86 -3.20
N ALA A 168 -18.68 15.85 -4.53
CA ALA A 168 -19.79 15.67 -5.46
C ALA A 168 -19.33 14.76 -6.60
N SER A 169 -19.65 13.46 -6.52
CA SER A 169 -19.39 12.52 -7.59
C SER A 169 -20.43 12.70 -8.70
N SER A 170 -19.98 13.07 -9.90
CA SER A 170 -20.85 13.06 -11.09
C SER A 170 -20.97 11.62 -11.62
N PRO A 171 -22.14 11.17 -12.11
CA PRO A 171 -22.32 9.82 -12.67
C PRO A 171 -21.32 9.47 -13.78
N GLU A 172 -20.91 10.47 -14.59
CA GLU A 172 -19.90 10.32 -15.65
C GLU A 172 -18.49 9.95 -15.13
N SER A 173 -18.20 10.19 -13.85
CA SER A 173 -16.89 9.90 -13.27
C SER A 173 -16.77 8.42 -12.92
N SER A 174 -17.80 7.86 -12.28
CA SER A 174 -17.89 6.42 -11.95
C SER A 174 -17.88 5.53 -13.20
N GLN A 175 -18.44 6.01 -14.31
CA GLN A 175 -18.42 5.29 -15.60
C GLN A 175 -16.99 5.07 -16.14
N ARG A 176 -16.06 6.01 -15.92
CA ARG A 176 -14.66 5.88 -16.40
C ARG A 176 -13.91 4.78 -15.66
N SER A 177 -14.05 4.74 -14.33
CA SER A 177 -13.48 3.69 -13.49
C SER A 177 -13.89 2.30 -13.98
N ALA A 178 -15.21 2.09 -14.14
CA ALA A 178 -15.76 0.82 -14.62
C ALA A 178 -15.33 0.51 -16.07
N TYR A 179 -15.30 1.51 -16.96
CA TYR A 179 -14.86 1.34 -18.35
C TYR A 179 -13.43 0.80 -18.43
N HIS A 180 -12.48 1.40 -17.71
CA HIS A 180 -11.10 0.93 -17.74
C HIS A 180 -10.95 -0.45 -17.08
N TYR A 181 -11.67 -0.70 -15.98
CA TYR A 181 -11.69 -2.02 -15.35
C TYR A 181 -12.18 -3.12 -16.31
N SER A 182 -13.33 -2.93 -16.95
CA SER A 182 -13.88 -3.89 -17.93
C SER A 182 -12.98 -4.06 -19.16
N SER A 183 -12.32 -2.99 -19.60
CA SER A 183 -11.37 -3.05 -20.72
C SER A 183 -10.15 -3.90 -20.37
N ALA A 184 -9.56 -3.69 -19.18
CA ALA A 184 -8.47 -4.54 -18.68
C ALA A 184 -8.90 -5.99 -18.52
N LEU A 185 -10.11 -6.24 -18.00
CA LEU A 185 -10.62 -7.60 -17.80
C LEU A 185 -10.74 -8.38 -19.12
N ARG A 186 -11.20 -7.72 -20.18
CA ARG A 186 -11.26 -8.33 -21.51
C ARG A 186 -9.86 -8.67 -22.05
N ILE A 187 -8.91 -7.73 -21.96
CA ILE A 187 -7.53 -7.97 -22.41
C ILE A 187 -6.87 -9.09 -21.59
N LEU A 188 -7.12 -9.14 -20.28
CA LEU A 188 -6.63 -10.20 -19.41
C LEU A 188 -7.20 -11.57 -19.81
N ALA A 189 -8.52 -11.65 -20.06
CA ALA A 189 -9.16 -12.88 -20.51
C ALA A 189 -8.57 -13.37 -21.84
N ASP A 190 -8.37 -12.47 -22.80
CA ASP A 190 -7.74 -12.78 -24.08
C ASP A 190 -6.29 -13.26 -23.90
N ALA A 191 -5.51 -12.64 -23.00
CA ALA A 191 -4.11 -13.00 -22.73
C ALA A 191 -3.96 -14.34 -21.99
N VAL A 192 -4.90 -14.69 -21.11
CA VAL A 192 -4.91 -15.97 -20.40
C VAL A 192 -5.41 -17.10 -21.30
N GLY A 193 -6.31 -16.81 -22.24
CA GLY A 193 -6.92 -17.79 -23.15
C GLY A 193 -6.12 -18.15 -24.41
N ARG A 194 -4.93 -17.57 -24.63
CA ARG A 194 -4.09 -17.93 -25.80
C ARG A 194 -3.54 -19.34 -25.66
N GLU A 195 -3.53 -20.07 -26.78
CA GLU A 195 -2.92 -21.41 -26.87
C GLU A 195 -1.39 -21.38 -26.73
N GLU A 196 -0.74 -20.30 -27.21
CA GLU A 196 0.70 -20.10 -27.03
C GLU A 196 1.00 -19.58 -25.61
N GLU A 197 1.80 -20.34 -24.86
CA GLU A 197 2.25 -19.97 -23.52
C GLU A 197 3.19 -18.75 -23.58
N CYS A 198 2.65 -17.54 -23.39
CA CYS A 198 3.48 -16.38 -23.09
C CYS A 198 4.04 -16.52 -21.67
N GLU A 199 5.35 -16.73 -21.52
CA GLU A 199 6.02 -16.89 -20.22
C GLU A 199 6.30 -15.54 -19.51
N ASP A 200 5.72 -14.44 -19.99
CA ASP A 200 5.78 -13.14 -19.32
C ASP A 200 4.59 -12.96 -18.37
N PHE A 201 4.86 -13.15 -17.09
CA PHE A 201 3.86 -13.00 -16.02
C PHE A 201 3.81 -11.60 -15.41
N ASP A 202 4.73 -10.69 -15.75
CA ASP A 202 4.90 -9.41 -15.05
C ASP A 202 3.63 -8.56 -15.16
N SER A 203 3.11 -8.40 -16.39
CA SER A 203 1.87 -7.65 -16.64
C SER A 203 0.62 -8.40 -16.17
N LEU A 204 0.59 -9.73 -16.27
CA LEU A 204 -0.53 -10.57 -15.84
C LEU A 204 -0.73 -10.47 -14.33
N LEU A 205 0.33 -10.70 -13.54
CA LEU A 205 0.29 -10.64 -12.09
C LEU A 205 0.05 -9.21 -11.59
N THR A 206 0.61 -8.20 -12.27
CA THR A 206 0.31 -6.79 -11.97
C THR A 206 -1.17 -6.51 -12.12
N THR A 207 -1.74 -6.88 -13.26
CA THR A 207 -3.16 -6.65 -13.57
C THR A 207 -4.05 -7.39 -12.59
N LEU A 208 -3.79 -8.67 -12.33
CA LEU A 208 -4.53 -9.47 -11.36
C LEU A 208 -4.52 -8.84 -9.96
N TRP A 209 -3.36 -8.41 -9.47
CA TRP A 209 -3.27 -7.76 -8.17
C TRP A 209 -4.03 -6.42 -8.12
N LEU A 210 -3.92 -5.60 -9.17
CA LEU A 210 -4.68 -4.34 -9.26
C LEU A 210 -6.19 -4.60 -9.34
N MET A 211 -6.64 -5.67 -10.02
CA MET A 211 -8.04 -6.07 -10.08
C MET A 211 -8.56 -6.57 -8.74
N ILE A 212 -7.77 -7.35 -8.01
CA ILE A 212 -8.10 -7.77 -6.64
C ILE A 212 -8.27 -6.53 -5.76
N LEU A 213 -7.33 -5.58 -5.82
CA LEU A 213 -7.42 -4.35 -5.05
C LEU A 213 -8.65 -3.51 -5.44
N TYR A 214 -8.95 -3.43 -6.74
CA TYR A 214 -10.14 -2.74 -7.25
C TYR A 214 -11.42 -3.34 -6.69
N GLU A 215 -11.57 -4.66 -6.76
CA GLU A 215 -12.74 -5.38 -6.27
C GLU A 215 -12.89 -5.30 -4.74
N GLN A 216 -11.78 -5.29 -4.01
CA GLN A 216 -11.81 -5.01 -2.57
C GLN A 216 -12.34 -3.60 -2.30
N GLN A 217 -11.85 -2.58 -3.01
CA GLN A 217 -12.20 -1.19 -2.72
C GLN A 217 -13.59 -0.78 -3.21
N PHE A 218 -13.93 -1.17 -4.44
CA PHE A 218 -15.08 -0.68 -5.21
C PHE A 218 -16.08 -1.77 -5.62
N GLY A 219 -15.73 -3.05 -5.48
CA GLY A 219 -16.56 -4.16 -5.92
C GLY A 219 -17.94 -4.15 -5.26
N HIS A 220 -18.97 -4.61 -5.95
CA HIS A 220 -20.33 -4.63 -5.41
C HIS A 220 -20.52 -5.70 -4.33
N SER A 221 -21.46 -5.49 -3.42
CA SER A 221 -21.77 -6.43 -2.32
C SER A 221 -22.19 -7.82 -2.79
N GLN A 222 -22.79 -7.91 -3.98
CA GLN A 222 -23.29 -9.16 -4.58
C GLN A 222 -22.27 -9.80 -5.52
N SER A 223 -21.21 -9.09 -5.92
CA SER A 223 -20.21 -9.61 -6.84
C SER A 223 -19.13 -10.40 -6.11
N GLN A 224 -18.81 -11.59 -6.59
CA GLN A 224 -17.67 -12.39 -6.12
C GLN A 224 -16.35 -12.01 -6.83
N GLY A 225 -16.24 -10.78 -7.35
CA GLY A 225 -15.14 -10.34 -8.21
C GLY A 225 -13.76 -10.59 -7.60
N CYS A 226 -13.54 -10.17 -6.35
CA CYS A 226 -12.29 -10.43 -5.63
C CYS A 226 -11.98 -11.93 -5.53
N SER A 227 -12.96 -12.76 -5.14
CA SER A 227 -12.77 -14.22 -5.02
C SER A 227 -12.48 -14.87 -6.39
N ASN A 228 -13.15 -14.41 -7.43
CA ASN A 228 -12.96 -14.91 -8.80
C ASN A 228 -11.56 -14.61 -9.32
N HIS A 229 -11.03 -13.40 -9.07
CA HIS A 229 -9.64 -13.05 -9.45
C HIS A 229 -8.62 -13.87 -8.67
N LEU A 230 -8.86 -14.13 -7.39
CA LEU A 230 -7.98 -15.00 -6.58
C LEU A 230 -7.98 -16.45 -7.07
N LYS A 231 -9.15 -16.99 -7.44
CA LYS A 231 -9.27 -18.32 -8.06
C LYS A 231 -8.60 -18.36 -9.44
N GLY A 232 -8.75 -17.30 -10.24
CA GLY A 232 -8.07 -17.13 -11.52
C GLY A 232 -6.55 -17.10 -11.37
N ALA A 233 -6.04 -16.36 -10.37
CA ALA A 233 -4.62 -16.35 -10.03
C ALA A 233 -4.11 -17.73 -9.58
N ALA A 234 -4.91 -18.48 -8.81
CA ALA A 234 -4.58 -19.85 -8.41
C ALA A 234 -4.49 -20.79 -9.63
N SER A 235 -5.43 -20.67 -10.57
CA SER A 235 -5.41 -21.43 -11.83
C SER A 235 -4.19 -21.08 -12.69
N LEU A 236 -3.87 -19.79 -12.84
CA LEU A 236 -2.67 -19.33 -13.54
C LEU A 236 -1.40 -19.93 -12.91
N LEU A 237 -1.33 -19.93 -11.58
CA LEU A 237 -0.21 -20.49 -10.81
C LEU A 237 -0.05 -22.00 -11.08
N GLN A 238 -1.14 -22.75 -10.98
CA GLN A 238 -1.17 -24.21 -11.16
C GLN A 238 -0.76 -24.63 -12.57
N HIS A 239 -1.28 -23.97 -13.60
CA HIS A 239 -1.16 -24.45 -14.97
C HIS A 239 0.01 -23.86 -15.74
N ARG A 240 0.40 -22.60 -15.46
CA ARG A 240 1.42 -21.89 -16.27
C ARG A 240 2.69 -21.57 -15.50
N MET A 241 2.64 -21.53 -14.16
CA MET A 241 3.78 -21.07 -13.36
C MET A 241 4.49 -22.16 -12.57
N LYS A 242 3.93 -23.38 -12.46
CA LYS A 242 4.49 -24.48 -11.64
C LYS A 242 6.01 -24.66 -11.83
N LYS A 243 6.47 -24.71 -13.09
CA LYS A 243 7.91 -24.90 -13.43
C LYS A 243 8.84 -23.76 -12.98
N PHE A 244 8.30 -22.60 -12.64
CA PHE A 244 9.05 -21.40 -12.24
C PHE A 244 9.12 -21.20 -10.72
N LEU A 245 8.49 -22.07 -9.92
CA LEU A 245 8.41 -21.94 -8.44
C LEU A 245 9.60 -22.58 -7.71
N GLN A 246 10.72 -22.76 -8.41
CA GLN A 246 11.98 -23.21 -7.84
C GLN A 246 12.87 -22.00 -7.56
N PHE A 247 13.28 -21.82 -6.30
CA PHE A 247 14.07 -20.68 -5.85
C PHE A 247 15.44 -21.13 -5.33
N PRO A 248 16.54 -20.47 -5.74
CA PRO A 248 17.90 -20.87 -5.39
C PRO A 248 18.15 -20.80 -3.87
N ALA A 249 19.04 -21.68 -3.39
CA ALA A 249 19.51 -21.63 -2.01
C ALA A 249 20.41 -20.39 -1.76
N PRO A 250 20.46 -19.86 -0.52
CA PRO A 250 21.27 -18.68 -0.20
C PRO A 250 22.79 -18.87 -0.36
N ASP A 251 23.26 -20.12 -0.31
CA ASP A 251 24.70 -20.46 -0.18
C ASP A 251 25.41 -20.68 -1.52
N HIS A 252 24.70 -20.53 -2.66
CA HIS A 252 25.36 -20.63 -3.95
C HIS A 252 26.03 -19.30 -4.32
N ASP A 253 27.36 -19.33 -4.32
CA ASP A 253 28.30 -18.30 -4.80
C ASP A 253 28.21 -18.03 -6.32
N THR A 254 27.10 -18.39 -6.97
CA THR A 254 26.91 -18.21 -8.40
C THR A 254 26.18 -16.92 -8.69
N ASP A 255 26.78 -16.09 -9.56
CA ASP A 255 26.14 -15.01 -10.32
C ASP A 255 24.99 -15.57 -11.18
N THR A 256 23.95 -16.11 -10.54
CA THR A 256 22.76 -16.60 -11.23
C THR A 256 22.08 -15.36 -11.82
N PRO A 257 22.00 -15.22 -13.15
CA PRO A 257 21.46 -14.02 -13.76
C PRO A 257 19.97 -13.91 -13.40
N THR A 258 19.65 -13.02 -12.46
CA THR A 258 18.28 -12.74 -12.06
C THR A 258 17.81 -11.47 -12.76
N CYS A 259 16.76 -11.60 -13.57
CA CYS A 259 16.17 -10.44 -14.24
C CYS A 259 15.17 -9.75 -13.31
N ALA A 260 15.17 -8.42 -13.32
CA ALA A 260 14.13 -7.66 -12.60
C ALA A 260 12.74 -7.91 -13.21
N LEU A 261 12.66 -7.93 -14.54
CA LEU A 261 11.47 -8.13 -15.35
C LEU A 261 11.80 -9.11 -16.49
N THR A 262 10.84 -9.94 -16.88
CA THR A 262 10.98 -10.93 -17.96
C THR A 262 11.29 -10.24 -19.30
N ARG A 263 10.60 -9.12 -19.60
CA ARG A 263 10.77 -8.34 -20.84
C ARG A 263 12.17 -7.74 -21.06
N LYS A 264 13.06 -7.77 -20.07
CA LYS A 264 14.40 -7.16 -20.15
C LYS A 264 15.55 -8.17 -20.24
N SER A 265 15.27 -9.47 -20.28
CA SER A 265 16.31 -10.51 -20.36
C SER A 265 16.41 -11.06 -21.79
N GLY A 266 17.51 -10.75 -22.49
CA GLY A 266 17.87 -11.37 -23.77
C GLY A 266 18.81 -12.56 -23.61
N LEU A 267 18.76 -13.26 -22.47
CA LEU A 267 19.71 -14.33 -22.11
C LEU A 267 19.06 -15.71 -22.21
N ASP A 268 19.71 -16.61 -22.96
CA ASP A 268 19.40 -18.04 -23.16
C ASP A 268 19.63 -18.91 -21.91
N THR A 269 19.25 -18.44 -20.72
CA THR A 269 19.40 -19.20 -19.47
C THR A 269 18.06 -19.69 -18.95
N LYS A 270 18.09 -20.85 -18.27
CA LYS A 270 16.97 -21.60 -17.65
C LYS A 270 15.78 -20.69 -17.24
N PRO A 271 14.52 -21.10 -17.51
CA PRO A 271 13.33 -20.27 -17.23
C PRO A 271 13.18 -20.02 -15.73
N MET A 272 13.69 -18.89 -15.24
CA MET A 272 13.50 -18.44 -13.86
C MET A 272 12.40 -17.39 -13.81
N LEU A 273 11.62 -17.42 -12.71
CA LEU A 273 10.65 -16.37 -12.44
C LEU A 273 11.38 -15.03 -12.27
N SER A 274 10.87 -13.95 -12.86
CA SER A 274 11.44 -12.62 -12.62
C SER A 274 11.35 -12.24 -11.13
N LEU A 275 12.29 -11.40 -10.66
CA LEU A 275 12.27 -10.90 -9.28
C LEU A 275 10.97 -10.17 -8.97
N TYR A 276 10.40 -9.50 -9.97
CA TYR A 276 9.15 -8.76 -9.86
C TYR A 276 7.95 -9.69 -9.75
N SER A 277 7.85 -10.70 -10.61
CA SER A 277 6.77 -11.68 -10.56
C SER A 277 6.76 -12.43 -9.23
N ALA A 278 7.93 -12.82 -8.70
CA ALA A 278 8.03 -13.39 -7.34
C ALA A 278 7.51 -12.43 -6.25
N ARG A 279 7.81 -11.12 -6.36
CA ARG A 279 7.26 -10.10 -5.45
C ARG A 279 5.75 -10.00 -5.55
N MET A 280 5.20 -10.06 -6.76
CA MET A 280 3.76 -10.00 -6.99
C MET A 280 3.03 -11.23 -6.42
N LEU A 281 3.61 -12.43 -6.49
CA LEU A 281 3.04 -13.62 -5.84
C LEU A 281 2.92 -13.46 -4.32
N VAL A 282 3.92 -12.86 -3.65
CA VAL A 282 3.84 -12.54 -2.21
C VAL A 282 2.70 -11.57 -1.91
N TRP A 283 2.49 -10.58 -2.77
CA TRP A 283 1.42 -9.57 -2.60
C TRP A 283 0.02 -10.16 -2.83
N ILE A 284 -0.15 -10.99 -3.86
CA ILE A 284 -1.40 -11.71 -4.13
C ILE A 284 -1.69 -12.70 -2.98
N SER A 285 -0.67 -13.39 -2.47
CA SER A 285 -0.78 -14.26 -1.30
C SER A 285 -1.29 -13.53 -0.06
N GLY A 286 -0.81 -12.30 0.19
CA GLY A 286 -1.32 -11.45 1.27
C GLY A 286 -2.80 -11.08 1.08
N SER A 287 -3.20 -10.67 -0.12
CA SER A 287 -4.60 -10.38 -0.43
C SER A 287 -5.51 -11.61 -0.31
N ASP A 288 -5.02 -12.79 -0.71
CA ASP A 288 -5.73 -14.06 -0.58
C ASP A 288 -5.91 -14.46 0.89
N ALA A 289 -4.88 -14.26 1.72
CA ALA A 289 -4.94 -14.49 3.17
C ALA A 289 -5.95 -13.54 3.85
N ALA A 290 -5.96 -12.27 3.43
CA ALA A 290 -6.92 -11.29 3.92
C ALA A 290 -8.37 -11.69 3.58
N ALA A 291 -8.61 -12.13 2.35
CA ALA A 291 -9.91 -12.63 1.92
C ALA A 291 -10.30 -13.95 2.59
N ALA A 292 -9.32 -14.81 2.94
CA ALA A 292 -9.56 -16.05 3.66
C ALA A 292 -10.14 -15.80 5.06
N SER A 293 -9.71 -14.76 5.78
CA SER A 293 -10.26 -14.42 7.11
C SER A 293 -11.78 -14.23 7.11
N THR A 294 -12.36 -13.74 6.01
CA THR A 294 -13.82 -13.56 5.84
C THR A 294 -14.49 -14.64 4.98
N GLY A 295 -13.78 -15.73 4.66
CA GLY A 295 -14.32 -16.88 3.91
C GLY A 295 -14.36 -16.72 2.38
N GLY A 296 -13.80 -15.63 1.83
CA GLY A 296 -13.79 -15.35 0.38
C GLY A 296 -12.51 -15.73 -0.37
N GLY A 297 -11.46 -16.18 0.33
CA GLY A 297 -10.12 -16.46 -0.20
C GLY A 297 -9.55 -17.83 0.16
N GLY A 298 -8.22 -17.94 0.17
CA GLY A 298 -7.45 -19.12 0.57
C GLY A 298 -7.10 -20.07 -0.58
N HIS A 299 -7.69 -19.90 -1.75
CA HIS A 299 -7.48 -20.79 -2.90
C HIS A 299 -6.06 -20.61 -3.46
N PHE A 300 -5.63 -19.36 -3.62
CA PHE A 300 -4.30 -19.06 -4.14
C PHE A 300 -3.22 -19.56 -3.18
N ASN A 301 -3.37 -19.33 -1.88
CA ASN A 301 -2.41 -19.80 -0.89
C ASN A 301 -2.36 -21.32 -0.80
N ARG A 302 -3.50 -22.03 -0.80
CA ARG A 302 -3.50 -23.51 -0.85
C ARG A 302 -2.72 -24.04 -2.04
N THR A 303 -3.00 -23.51 -3.24
CA THR A 303 -2.29 -23.89 -4.46
C THR A 303 -0.80 -23.55 -4.38
N LEU A 304 -0.44 -22.33 -3.96
CA LEU A 304 0.95 -21.90 -3.84
C LEU A 304 1.74 -22.78 -2.88
N MET A 305 1.19 -23.10 -1.70
CA MET A 305 1.89 -23.93 -0.72
C MET A 305 2.04 -25.38 -1.20
N SER A 306 1.05 -25.95 -1.89
CA SER A 306 1.18 -27.28 -2.52
C SER A 306 2.33 -27.30 -3.52
N LEU A 307 2.33 -26.33 -4.45
CA LEU A 307 3.35 -26.28 -5.51
C LEU A 307 4.75 -26.00 -4.99
N LEU A 308 4.89 -25.14 -3.96
CA LEU A 308 6.18 -24.91 -3.30
C LEU A 308 6.70 -26.15 -2.57
N SER A 309 5.81 -27.02 -2.08
CA SER A 309 6.18 -28.29 -1.47
C SER A 309 6.59 -29.33 -2.53
N GLU A 310 5.83 -29.43 -3.62
CA GLU A 310 6.14 -30.31 -4.77
C GLU A 310 7.46 -29.94 -5.44
N ALA A 311 7.75 -28.65 -5.58
CA ALA A 311 9.00 -28.18 -6.19
C ALA A 311 10.25 -28.59 -5.40
N GLN A 312 10.11 -29.03 -4.14
CA GLN A 312 11.22 -29.49 -3.30
C GLN A 312 11.50 -30.98 -3.45
N THR A 313 10.48 -31.79 -3.74
CA THR A 313 10.66 -33.22 -3.93
C THR A 313 11.51 -33.50 -5.18
N ASP A 314 11.32 -32.70 -6.23
CA ASP A 314 12.06 -32.84 -7.49
C ASP A 314 13.58 -32.55 -7.33
N ASP A 315 13.97 -31.63 -6.43
CA ASP A 315 15.40 -31.38 -6.12
C ASP A 315 15.99 -32.50 -5.23
N SER A 316 15.16 -33.10 -4.37
CA SER A 316 15.60 -34.12 -3.41
C SER A 316 15.90 -35.49 -4.03
N ASP A 317 15.33 -35.84 -5.18
CA ASP A 317 15.61 -37.12 -5.86
C ASP A 317 17.07 -37.25 -6.33
N THR A 318 17.82 -36.14 -6.41
CA THR A 318 19.27 -36.16 -6.68
C THR A 318 20.14 -36.29 -5.41
N ASN A 319 19.58 -36.06 -4.21
CA ASN A 319 20.31 -35.97 -2.94
C ASN A 319 19.67 -36.77 -1.77
N ALA A 320 18.65 -37.60 -2.02
CA ALA A 320 17.92 -38.34 -0.98
C ALA A 320 18.79 -39.31 -0.15
N ASN A 321 20.02 -39.58 -0.60
CA ASN A 321 21.00 -40.43 0.08
C ASN A 321 22.14 -39.65 0.76
N ASP A 322 22.08 -38.31 0.84
CA ASP A 322 23.05 -37.53 1.60
C ASP A 322 22.59 -37.38 3.07
N PRO A 323 23.16 -38.13 4.03
CA PRO A 323 22.81 -38.01 5.45
C PRO A 323 23.20 -36.64 6.05
N PHE A 324 23.97 -35.81 5.33
CA PHE A 324 24.33 -34.45 5.71
C PHE A 324 23.59 -33.37 4.88
N GLY A 325 22.67 -33.77 4.01
CA GLY A 325 21.86 -32.85 3.22
C GLY A 325 20.94 -32.00 4.11
N PRO A 326 20.61 -30.75 3.71
CA PRO A 326 19.69 -29.92 4.47
C PRO A 326 18.31 -30.60 4.52
N PRO A 327 17.61 -30.58 5.68
CA PRO A 327 16.28 -31.17 5.78
C PRO A 327 15.30 -30.48 4.82
N PRO A 328 14.22 -31.18 4.41
CA PRO A 328 13.17 -30.56 3.60
C PRO A 328 12.63 -29.33 4.32
N LEU A 329 12.42 -28.25 3.56
CA LEU A 329 11.98 -27.00 4.15
C LEU A 329 10.52 -27.12 4.57
N SER A 330 10.19 -26.54 5.72
CA SER A 330 8.79 -26.31 6.08
C SER A 330 8.11 -25.38 5.06
N PRO A 331 6.77 -25.46 4.89
CA PRO A 331 6.05 -24.58 3.98
C PRO A 331 6.33 -23.08 4.19
N LEU A 332 6.49 -22.66 5.46
CA LEU A 332 6.89 -21.30 5.82
C LEU A 332 8.30 -20.95 5.29
N GLN A 333 9.27 -21.86 5.39
CA GLN A 333 10.62 -21.64 4.86
C GLN A 333 10.63 -21.55 3.33
N SER A 334 9.84 -22.38 2.63
CA SER A 334 9.67 -22.32 1.17
C SER A 334 9.11 -20.97 0.73
N TYR A 335 8.04 -20.52 1.41
CA TYR A 335 7.43 -19.22 1.18
C TYR A 335 8.40 -18.06 1.46
N MET A 336 9.16 -18.13 2.55
CA MET A 336 10.19 -17.14 2.87
C MET A 336 11.36 -17.15 1.86
N ARG A 337 11.69 -18.31 1.26
CA ARG A 337 12.69 -18.40 0.19
C ARG A 337 12.23 -17.65 -1.05
N MET A 338 10.96 -17.80 -1.47
CA MET A 338 10.38 -16.99 -2.56
C MET A 338 10.43 -15.49 -2.25
N HIS A 339 10.05 -15.09 -1.03
CA HIS A 339 10.13 -13.68 -0.64
C HIS A 339 11.57 -13.16 -0.69
N ARG A 340 12.53 -13.93 -0.14
CA ARG A 340 13.95 -13.58 -0.14
C ARG A 340 14.52 -13.49 -1.54
N TYR A 341 14.10 -14.36 -2.46
CA TYR A 341 14.48 -14.28 -3.87
C TYR A 341 14.15 -12.90 -4.46
N SER A 342 12.97 -12.35 -4.16
CA SER A 342 12.54 -11.03 -4.66
C SER A 342 13.24 -9.82 -4.00
N ASN A 343 14.17 -10.00 -3.06
CA ASN A 343 14.69 -8.92 -2.23
C ASN A 343 15.57 -7.90 -2.96
N SER A 344 16.23 -8.33 -4.02
CA SER A 344 17.12 -7.52 -4.86
C SER A 344 16.39 -6.73 -5.94
N LEU A 345 15.07 -6.92 -6.08
CA LEU A 345 14.23 -6.36 -7.14
C LEU A 345 14.56 -4.90 -7.48
N TYR A 346 14.53 -4.01 -6.49
CA TYR A 346 14.70 -2.58 -6.75
C TYR A 346 16.13 -2.26 -7.22
N ARG A 347 17.15 -2.82 -6.57
CA ARG A 347 18.54 -2.64 -7.00
C ARG A 347 18.75 -3.13 -8.43
N VAL A 348 18.16 -4.27 -8.82
CA VAL A 348 18.29 -4.81 -10.18
C VAL A 348 17.48 -4.00 -11.20
N ALA A 349 16.26 -3.57 -10.85
CA ALA A 349 15.37 -2.84 -11.74
C ALA A 349 15.93 -1.46 -12.17
N TRP A 350 16.63 -0.77 -11.27
CA TRP A 350 17.23 0.54 -11.53
C TRP A 350 18.76 0.50 -11.74
N GLY A 351 19.42 -0.62 -11.41
CA GLY A 351 20.85 -0.80 -11.60
C GLY A 351 21.68 0.33 -10.98
N HIS A 352 22.61 0.89 -11.74
CA HIS A 352 23.48 1.99 -11.32
C HIS A 352 22.72 3.29 -11.00
N THR A 353 21.47 3.44 -11.44
CA THR A 353 20.63 4.61 -11.13
C THR A 353 19.88 4.49 -9.81
N TYR A 354 19.99 3.35 -9.12
CA TYR A 354 19.38 3.14 -7.82
C TYR A 354 20.14 3.91 -6.72
N PRO A 355 19.50 4.84 -5.99
CA PRO A 355 20.20 5.65 -5.00
C PRO A 355 20.75 4.81 -3.85
N GLN A 356 21.98 5.12 -3.40
CA GLN A 356 22.60 4.43 -2.26
C GLN A 356 21.78 4.58 -0.97
N ALA A 357 21.11 5.72 -0.77
CA ALA A 357 20.20 5.91 0.35
C ALA A 357 19.03 4.92 0.33
N GLU A 358 18.47 4.61 -0.84
CA GLU A 358 17.38 3.63 -0.99
C GLU A 358 17.86 2.19 -0.78
N LEU A 359 19.13 1.89 -1.14
CA LEU A 359 19.75 0.59 -0.85
C LEU A 359 19.89 0.34 0.65
N LEU A 360 20.35 1.35 1.40
CA LEU A 360 20.47 1.28 2.85
C LEU A 360 19.09 1.22 3.53
N ASP A 361 18.12 2.01 3.04
CA ASP A 361 16.75 1.97 3.53
C ASP A 361 16.10 0.57 3.32
N ASP A 362 16.34 -0.08 2.19
CA ASP A 362 15.87 -1.46 1.97
C ASP A 362 16.46 -2.47 2.96
N LEU A 363 17.73 -2.29 3.32
CA LEU A 363 18.38 -3.13 4.33
C LEU A 363 17.78 -2.88 5.71
N GLN A 364 17.60 -1.61 6.10
CA GLN A 364 16.98 -1.23 7.38
C GLN A 364 15.56 -1.75 7.53
N ASN A 365 14.78 -1.79 6.44
CA ASN A 365 13.40 -2.28 6.46
C ASN A 365 13.27 -3.79 6.20
N ARG A 366 14.37 -4.53 6.03
CA ARG A 366 14.33 -5.95 5.64
C ARG A 366 13.53 -6.80 6.63
N ASN A 367 13.83 -6.67 7.92
CA ASN A 367 13.24 -7.51 8.96
C ASN A 367 11.74 -7.21 9.16
N ILE A 368 11.31 -5.94 9.05
CA ILE A 368 9.89 -5.59 9.19
C ILE A 368 9.06 -6.12 8.01
N TYR A 369 9.59 -6.14 6.78
CA TYR A 369 8.91 -6.77 5.65
C TYR A 369 8.97 -8.30 5.69
N ASN A 370 10.04 -8.90 6.23
CA ASN A 370 10.06 -10.32 6.52
C ASN A 370 8.93 -10.69 7.51
N LEU A 371 8.71 -9.88 8.56
CA LEU A 371 7.59 -10.07 9.47
C LEU A 371 6.23 -9.94 8.75
N LEU A 372 6.05 -8.96 7.86
CA LEU A 372 4.82 -8.85 7.06
C LEU A 372 4.56 -10.10 6.22
N THR A 373 5.59 -10.63 5.56
CA THR A 373 5.52 -11.88 4.80
C THR A 373 5.10 -13.06 5.68
N VAL A 374 5.67 -13.17 6.88
CA VAL A 374 5.25 -14.18 7.87
C VAL A 374 3.81 -13.95 8.31
N CYS A 375 3.38 -12.70 8.51
CA CYS A 375 2.00 -12.36 8.86
C CYS A 375 1.00 -12.80 7.79
N ASN A 376 1.32 -12.60 6.50
CA ASN A 376 0.46 -13.07 5.40
C ASN A 376 0.20 -14.57 5.51
N LEU A 377 1.25 -15.36 5.74
CA LEU A 377 1.11 -16.81 5.85
C LEU A 377 0.39 -17.22 7.14
N LEU A 378 0.76 -16.66 8.29
CA LEU A 378 0.10 -16.97 9.56
C LEU A 378 -1.39 -16.62 9.53
N ARG A 379 -1.76 -15.50 8.93
CA ARG A 379 -3.17 -15.10 8.74
C ARG A 379 -3.92 -16.12 7.89
N PHE A 380 -3.32 -16.61 6.82
CA PHE A 380 -3.89 -17.70 6.04
C PHE A 380 -4.01 -19.00 6.87
N MET A 381 -3.00 -19.40 7.62
CA MET A 381 -3.06 -20.61 8.45
C MET A 381 -4.13 -20.54 9.54
N VAL A 382 -4.30 -19.37 10.19
CA VAL A 382 -5.37 -19.11 11.16
C VAL A 382 -6.74 -19.15 10.49
N ALA A 383 -6.86 -18.58 9.28
CA ALA A 383 -8.08 -18.68 8.49
C ALA A 383 -8.40 -20.14 8.12
N GLU A 384 -7.43 -20.96 7.71
CA GLU A 384 -7.68 -22.39 7.42
C GLU A 384 -8.12 -23.14 8.68
N LEU A 385 -7.54 -22.85 9.84
CA LEU A 385 -7.96 -23.44 11.12
C LEU A 385 -9.44 -23.14 11.42
N ALA A 386 -9.90 -21.92 11.12
CA ALA A 386 -11.30 -21.53 11.27
C ALA A 386 -12.25 -22.20 10.25
N THR A 387 -11.77 -23.05 9.34
CA THR A 387 -12.66 -23.84 8.46
C THR A 387 -13.10 -25.14 9.14
N ILE A 388 -12.37 -25.60 10.16
CA ILE A 388 -12.63 -26.85 10.86
C ILE A 388 -13.69 -26.61 11.94
N PRO A 389 -14.89 -27.22 11.83
CA PRO A 389 -16.01 -26.89 12.71
C PRO A 389 -15.87 -27.46 14.12
N ASP A 390 -15.23 -28.62 14.26
CA ASP A 390 -15.07 -29.30 15.55
C ASP A 390 -13.68 -29.02 16.15
N ILE A 391 -13.65 -28.12 17.12
CA ILE A 391 -12.45 -27.75 17.88
C ILE A 391 -11.88 -28.93 18.67
N SER A 392 -12.70 -29.92 19.02
CA SER A 392 -12.24 -31.11 19.76
C SER A 392 -11.62 -32.18 18.86
N SER A 393 -11.75 -32.06 17.54
CA SER A 393 -11.20 -33.01 16.58
C SER A 393 -9.67 -33.05 16.62
N ASN A 394 -9.09 -34.24 16.36
CA ASN A 394 -7.64 -34.41 16.28
C ASN A 394 -7.02 -33.53 15.19
N GLU A 395 -7.72 -33.36 14.06
CA GLU A 395 -7.31 -32.49 12.96
C GLU A 395 -7.17 -31.04 13.44
N PHE A 396 -8.19 -30.48 14.10
CA PHE A 396 -8.13 -29.14 14.67
C PHE A 396 -6.97 -29.02 15.66
N GLN A 397 -6.84 -29.95 16.60
CA GLN A 397 -5.81 -29.89 17.65
C GLN A 397 -4.40 -29.92 17.05
N GLN A 398 -4.15 -30.76 16.05
CA GLN A 398 -2.87 -30.85 15.36
C GLN A 398 -2.56 -29.56 14.58
N GLN A 399 -3.54 -29.03 13.84
CA GLN A 399 -3.36 -27.79 13.08
C GLN A 399 -3.19 -26.59 14.00
N ALA A 400 -3.96 -26.49 15.09
CA ALA A 400 -3.83 -25.45 16.10
C ALA A 400 -2.46 -25.48 16.78
N ALA A 401 -1.93 -26.67 17.09
CA ALA A 401 -0.57 -26.82 17.63
C ALA A 401 0.50 -26.35 16.64
N SER A 402 0.35 -26.67 15.35
CA SER A 402 1.24 -26.19 14.28
C SER A 402 1.22 -24.67 14.13
N VAL A 403 0.02 -24.07 14.09
CA VAL A 403 -0.16 -22.61 14.04
C VAL A 403 0.44 -21.94 15.28
N SER A 404 0.20 -22.49 16.48
CA SER A 404 0.76 -21.99 17.73
C SER A 404 2.30 -22.02 17.73
N ALA A 405 2.89 -23.12 17.24
CA ALA A 405 4.34 -23.24 17.10
C ALA A 405 4.91 -22.20 16.12
N ALA A 406 4.24 -21.97 14.98
CA ALA A 406 4.65 -20.97 13.99
C ALA A 406 4.55 -19.54 14.54
N ILE A 407 3.50 -19.21 15.29
CA ILE A 407 3.35 -17.93 16.00
C ILE A 407 4.46 -17.74 17.03
N ARG A 408 4.78 -18.78 17.82
CA ARG A 408 5.84 -18.71 18.84
C ARG A 408 7.21 -18.52 18.19
N ASN A 409 7.48 -19.21 17.09
CA ASN A 409 8.69 -19.03 16.31
C ASN A 409 8.80 -17.60 15.77
N ALA A 410 7.72 -17.05 15.22
CA ALA A 410 7.71 -15.66 14.76
C ALA A 410 7.94 -14.65 15.90
N ASN A 411 7.34 -14.87 17.09
CA ASN A 411 7.61 -14.03 18.26
C ASN A 411 9.09 -14.05 18.65
N TYR A 412 9.73 -15.22 18.62
CA TYR A 412 11.15 -15.36 18.93
C TYR A 412 12.03 -14.68 17.88
N THR A 413 11.82 -14.99 16.60
CA THR A 413 12.63 -14.47 15.48
C THR A 413 12.57 -12.95 15.35
N TYR A 414 11.44 -12.33 15.70
CA TYR A 414 11.23 -10.88 15.59
C TYR A 414 11.14 -10.18 16.95
N ALA A 415 11.62 -10.81 18.03
CA ALA A 415 11.50 -10.31 19.40
C ALA A 415 12.00 -8.87 19.56
N GLU A 416 13.19 -8.56 19.05
CA GLU A 416 13.78 -7.21 19.10
C GLU A 416 12.88 -6.16 18.43
N LEU A 417 12.28 -6.50 17.28
CA LEU A 417 11.41 -5.58 16.56
C LEU A 417 10.11 -5.33 17.35
N LEU A 418 9.57 -6.37 17.97
CA LEU A 418 8.38 -6.27 18.83
C LEU A 418 8.68 -5.51 20.12
N GLU A 419 9.88 -5.65 20.69
CA GLU A 419 10.39 -4.85 21.81
C GLU A 419 10.51 -3.37 21.45
N VAL A 420 11.18 -3.05 20.35
CA VAL A 420 11.29 -1.66 19.86
C VAL A 420 9.89 -1.06 19.66
N SER A 421 8.95 -1.83 19.09
CA SER A 421 7.58 -1.34 18.88
C SER A 421 6.88 -0.92 20.17
N ARG A 422 7.19 -1.57 21.29
CA ARG A 422 6.64 -1.26 22.63
C ARG A 422 7.21 0.04 23.19
N GLU A 423 8.49 0.27 22.97
CA GLU A 423 9.20 1.46 23.44
C GLU A 423 8.99 2.70 22.53
N LEU A 424 8.50 2.51 21.31
CA LEU A 424 8.16 3.64 20.43
C LEU A 424 7.13 4.56 21.08
N CYS A 425 7.45 5.85 21.11
CA CYS A 425 6.54 6.89 21.55
C CYS A 425 5.90 7.63 20.36
N THR A 426 4.86 8.40 20.66
CA THR A 426 4.18 9.21 19.64
C THR A 426 5.10 10.26 19.01
N GLU A 427 6.06 10.79 19.76
CA GLU A 427 7.00 11.82 19.28
C GLU A 427 8.07 11.27 18.32
N THR A 428 8.27 9.96 18.24
CA THR A 428 9.28 9.37 17.34
C THR A 428 8.94 9.70 15.89
N ASP A 429 9.94 10.24 15.18
CA ASP A 429 9.84 10.72 13.80
C ASP A 429 9.29 9.65 12.86
N HIS A 430 8.07 9.89 12.39
CA HIS A 430 7.36 9.01 11.47
C HIS A 430 7.85 9.13 10.02
N SER A 431 8.66 10.15 9.71
CA SER A 431 9.31 10.26 8.39
C SER A 431 10.37 9.19 8.18
N GLN A 432 10.88 8.59 9.27
CA GLN A 432 11.69 7.38 9.20
C GLN A 432 10.82 6.19 8.80
N ARG A 433 11.08 5.66 7.60
CA ARG A 433 10.26 4.60 6.99
C ARG A 433 10.13 3.36 7.88
N LEU A 434 11.17 2.98 8.61
CA LEU A 434 11.13 1.85 9.55
C LEU A 434 10.10 2.08 10.67
N VAL A 435 10.06 3.27 11.26
CA VAL A 435 9.08 3.63 12.31
C VAL A 435 7.66 3.56 11.75
N ALA A 436 7.44 4.09 10.54
CA ALA A 436 6.14 4.00 9.87
C ALA A 436 5.73 2.55 9.59
N ASN A 437 6.67 1.71 9.16
CA ASN A 437 6.43 0.29 8.90
C ASN A 437 6.18 -0.52 10.17
N ILE A 438 6.84 -0.20 11.30
CA ILE A 438 6.56 -0.82 12.60
C ILE A 438 5.11 -0.54 13.03
N ARG A 439 4.69 0.74 12.98
CA ARG A 439 3.32 1.15 13.33
C ARG A 439 2.25 0.55 12.39
N TYR A 440 2.63 0.17 11.17
CA TYR A 440 1.76 -0.49 10.19
C TYR A 440 1.70 -2.02 10.36
N ILE A 441 2.84 -2.70 10.47
CA ILE A 441 2.93 -4.17 10.33
C ILE A 441 2.78 -4.90 11.67
N VAL A 442 3.32 -4.33 12.77
CA VAL A 442 3.25 -4.99 14.08
C VAL A 442 1.80 -5.19 14.58
N PRO A 443 0.85 -4.24 14.39
CA PRO A 443 -0.54 -4.47 14.74
C PRO A 443 -1.15 -5.69 14.03
N THR A 444 -0.76 -5.95 12.78
CA THR A 444 -1.20 -7.14 12.03
C THR A 444 -0.72 -8.42 12.70
N PHE A 445 0.53 -8.47 13.18
CA PHE A 445 1.04 -9.63 13.91
C PHE A 445 0.28 -9.88 15.22
N TYR A 446 -0.06 -8.82 15.96
CA TYR A 446 -0.86 -8.95 17.17
C TYR A 446 -2.32 -9.35 16.88
N ALA A 447 -2.89 -8.85 15.79
CA ALA A 447 -4.24 -9.19 15.36
C ALA A 447 -4.37 -10.67 14.96
N ILE A 448 -3.37 -11.25 14.29
CA ILE A 448 -3.30 -12.69 14.00
C ILE A 448 -3.35 -13.52 15.29
N GLN A 449 -2.61 -13.12 16.31
CA GLN A 449 -2.61 -13.81 17.60
C GLN A 449 -3.95 -13.67 18.31
N LEU A 450 -4.58 -12.50 18.20
CA LEU A 450 -5.90 -12.23 18.77
C LEU A 450 -6.98 -13.08 18.10
N GLU A 451 -6.96 -13.20 16.77
CA GLU A 451 -7.86 -14.08 16.00
C GLU A 451 -7.63 -15.56 16.34
N PHE A 452 -6.36 -15.98 16.47
CA PHE A 452 -6.02 -17.35 16.89
C PHE A 452 -6.58 -17.68 18.28
N LEU A 453 -6.47 -16.77 19.25
CA LEU A 453 -7.07 -16.94 20.58
C LEU A 453 -8.60 -17.01 20.49
N ARG A 454 -9.23 -16.15 19.68
CA ARG A 454 -10.67 -16.17 19.46
C ARG A 454 -11.18 -17.51 18.93
N ILE A 455 -10.46 -18.11 17.96
CA ILE A 455 -10.83 -19.39 17.34
C ILE A 455 -10.59 -20.57 18.29
N THR A 456 -9.47 -20.57 19.01
CA THR A 456 -9.10 -21.70 19.89
C THR A 456 -9.76 -21.65 21.26
N GLN A 457 -10.28 -20.49 21.67
CA GLN A 457 -10.88 -20.27 22.98
C GLN A 457 -12.24 -19.56 22.87
N PRO A 458 -13.20 -20.06 22.07
CA PRO A 458 -14.43 -19.33 21.72
C PRO A 458 -15.32 -19.01 22.93
N THR A 459 -15.24 -19.82 24.00
CA THR A 459 -16.02 -19.67 25.22
C THR A 459 -15.36 -18.79 26.28
N SER A 460 -14.10 -18.38 26.10
CA SER A 460 -13.44 -17.53 27.08
C SER A 460 -14.09 -16.13 27.12
N PRO A 461 -14.35 -15.57 28.31
CA PRO A 461 -14.93 -14.24 28.42
C PRO A 461 -13.96 -13.15 27.90
N LEU A 462 -14.53 -12.09 27.33
CA LEU A 462 -13.77 -10.92 26.89
C LEU A 462 -13.11 -10.24 28.10
N GLY A 463 -11.90 -9.70 27.92
CA GLY A 463 -11.19 -8.92 28.94
C GLY A 463 -10.49 -9.73 30.03
N GLN A 464 -10.77 -11.03 30.18
CA GLN A 464 -10.19 -11.83 31.26
C GLN A 464 -8.81 -12.42 30.92
N GLY A 465 -8.52 -12.64 29.63
CA GLY A 465 -7.24 -13.20 29.19
C GLY A 465 -6.09 -12.19 29.30
N SER A 466 -5.02 -12.51 30.04
CA SER A 466 -3.83 -11.64 30.14
C SER A 466 -3.18 -11.40 28.78
N ARG A 467 -3.03 -12.45 27.96
CA ARG A 467 -2.50 -12.34 26.60
C ARG A 467 -3.41 -11.54 25.68
N GLN A 468 -4.71 -11.77 25.74
CA GLN A 468 -5.71 -11.01 24.96
C GLN A 468 -5.63 -9.52 25.28
N ARG A 469 -5.64 -9.13 26.57
CA ARG A 469 -5.51 -7.73 27.01
C ARG A 469 -4.21 -7.09 26.54
N PHE A 470 -3.09 -7.81 26.63
CA PHE A 470 -1.81 -7.33 26.12
C PHE A 470 -1.89 -7.02 24.61
N LEU A 471 -2.39 -7.96 23.80
CA LEU A 471 -2.50 -7.77 22.35
C LEU A 471 -3.41 -6.58 21.99
N LEU A 472 -4.54 -6.43 22.69
CA LEU A 472 -5.46 -5.31 22.52
C LEU A 472 -4.79 -3.96 22.83
N ALA A 473 -4.10 -3.87 23.97
CA ALA A 473 -3.41 -2.65 24.37
C ALA A 473 -2.36 -2.23 23.33
N GLU A 474 -1.61 -3.19 22.78
CA GLU A 474 -0.59 -2.93 21.78
C GLU A 474 -1.17 -2.48 20.43
N ILE A 475 -2.24 -3.12 19.94
CA ILE A 475 -2.94 -2.70 18.72
C ILE A 475 -3.47 -1.27 18.87
N ILE A 476 -4.12 -0.97 19.99
CA ILE A 476 -4.72 0.34 20.25
C ILE A 476 -3.65 1.42 20.40
N ARG A 477 -2.56 1.15 21.14
CA ARG A 477 -1.43 2.07 21.30
C ARG A 477 -0.81 2.44 19.95
N LEU A 478 -0.50 1.45 19.11
CA LEU A 478 0.07 1.68 17.78
C LEU A 478 -0.92 2.38 16.84
N ALA A 479 -2.23 2.11 16.96
CA ALA A 479 -3.25 2.81 16.20
C ALA A 479 -3.34 4.30 16.56
N PHE A 480 -3.30 4.65 17.85
CA PHE A 480 -3.25 6.05 18.27
C PHE A 480 -2.02 6.76 17.73
N GLN A 481 -0.85 6.13 17.78
CA GLN A 481 0.37 6.69 17.20
C GLN A 481 0.22 6.88 15.69
N LEU A 482 -0.24 5.86 14.95
CA LEU A 482 -0.40 5.96 13.50
C LEU A 482 -1.36 7.07 13.10
N ARG A 483 -2.49 7.21 13.82
CA ARG A 483 -3.45 8.29 13.60
C ARG A 483 -2.86 9.67 13.87
N SER A 484 -2.04 9.82 14.91
CA SER A 484 -1.42 11.11 15.24
C SER A 484 -0.54 11.65 14.11
N HIS A 485 0.07 10.76 13.31
CA HIS A 485 0.96 11.12 12.21
C HIS A 485 0.28 11.18 10.85
N TRP A 486 -0.59 10.21 10.53
CA TRP A 486 -1.20 10.05 9.20
C TRP A 486 -2.72 10.15 9.18
N GLY A 487 -3.34 10.50 10.30
CA GLY A 487 -4.80 10.59 10.40
C GLY A 487 -5.48 9.26 10.07
N ASP A 488 -6.67 9.34 9.50
CA ASP A 488 -7.47 8.16 9.18
C ASP A 488 -6.95 7.42 7.92
N ASP A 489 -6.22 8.10 7.02
CA ASP A 489 -5.51 7.44 5.91
C ASP A 489 -4.45 6.45 6.44
N GLY A 490 -3.82 6.76 7.58
CA GLY A 490 -2.93 5.86 8.30
C GLY A 490 -3.68 4.68 8.90
N LEU A 491 -4.78 4.94 9.63
CA LEU A 491 -5.60 3.89 10.26
C LEU A 491 -6.16 2.89 9.24
N ARG A 492 -6.45 3.33 8.01
CA ARG A 492 -6.90 2.45 6.93
C ARG A 492 -5.94 1.29 6.67
N LYS A 493 -4.62 1.51 6.86
CA LYS A 493 -3.58 0.46 6.70
C LYS A 493 -3.63 -0.61 7.80
N ILE A 494 -4.30 -0.34 8.92
CA ILE A 494 -4.48 -1.27 10.04
C ILE A 494 -5.98 -1.47 10.34
N ALA A 495 -6.83 -1.34 9.34
CA ALA A 495 -8.28 -1.49 9.49
C ALA A 495 -8.65 -2.88 10.00
N TRP A 496 -7.98 -3.94 9.54
CA TRP A 496 -8.22 -5.30 10.03
C TRP A 496 -7.80 -5.51 11.50
N PRO A 497 -6.59 -5.09 11.94
CA PRO A 497 -6.27 -5.06 13.37
C PRO A 497 -7.28 -4.30 14.23
N LEU A 498 -7.74 -3.13 13.79
CA LEU A 498 -8.75 -2.35 14.51
C LEU A 498 -10.10 -3.05 14.57
N PHE A 499 -10.52 -3.70 13.48
CA PHE A 499 -11.74 -4.49 13.42
C PHE A 499 -11.72 -5.62 14.45
N LEU A 500 -10.63 -6.40 14.51
CA LEU A 500 -10.46 -7.46 15.50
C LEU A 500 -10.39 -6.92 16.93
N ALA A 501 -9.70 -5.80 17.14
CA ALA A 501 -9.68 -5.15 18.45
C ALA A 501 -11.09 -4.71 18.89
N GLY A 502 -11.92 -4.22 17.96
CA GLY A 502 -13.32 -3.86 18.22
C GLY A 502 -14.19 -5.04 18.63
N LEU A 503 -13.95 -6.23 18.04
CA LEU A 503 -14.65 -7.46 18.39
C LEU A 503 -14.25 -8.01 19.77
N GLU A 504 -13.02 -7.75 20.21
CA GLU A 504 -12.43 -8.39 21.39
C GLU A 504 -12.31 -7.48 22.61
N THR A 505 -12.37 -6.16 22.44
CA THR A 505 -12.33 -5.22 23.57
C THR A 505 -13.62 -5.25 24.38
N ASP A 506 -13.49 -5.33 25.70
CA ASP A 506 -14.55 -5.13 26.68
C ASP A 506 -14.65 -3.67 27.15
N ASP A 507 -13.60 -2.88 26.95
CA ASP A 507 -13.56 -1.44 27.23
C ASP A 507 -14.51 -0.67 26.28
N LEU A 508 -15.46 0.05 26.88
CA LEU A 508 -16.48 0.82 26.17
C LEU A 508 -15.92 2.02 25.41
N LEU A 509 -14.90 2.70 25.94
CA LEU A 509 -14.29 3.87 25.31
C LEU A 509 -13.48 3.46 24.08
N HIS A 510 -12.69 2.39 24.19
CA HIS A 510 -11.98 1.84 23.04
C HIS A 510 -12.96 1.35 21.97
N ARG A 511 -14.04 0.68 22.36
CA ARG A 511 -15.06 0.21 21.43
C ARG A 511 -15.72 1.35 20.66
N GLU A 512 -16.17 2.39 21.37
CA GLU A 512 -16.79 3.57 20.76
C GLU A 512 -15.81 4.27 19.81
N TRP A 513 -14.56 4.46 20.24
CA TRP A 513 -13.52 5.04 19.39
C TRP A 513 -13.28 4.23 18.12
N ILE A 514 -13.15 2.89 18.22
CA ILE A 514 -12.94 2.01 17.06
C ILE A 514 -14.12 2.12 16.08
N LEU A 515 -15.36 2.06 16.59
CA LEU A 515 -16.57 2.18 15.76
C LEU A 515 -16.62 3.53 15.04
N GLU A 516 -16.36 4.63 15.74
CA GLU A 516 -16.32 5.98 15.17
C GLU A 516 -15.25 6.10 14.06
N ARG A 517 -14.07 5.51 14.28
CA ARG A 517 -12.98 5.53 13.30
C ARG A 517 -13.29 4.65 12.08
N LEU A 518 -13.80 3.43 12.26
CA LEU A 518 -14.20 2.56 11.15
C LEU A 518 -15.37 3.15 10.34
N GLN A 519 -16.34 3.79 11.00
CA GLN A 519 -17.42 4.51 10.34
C GLN A 519 -16.87 5.59 9.41
N LYS A 520 -15.93 6.42 9.93
CA LYS A 520 -15.30 7.48 9.15
C LYS A 520 -14.47 6.93 7.99
N MET A 521 -13.72 5.85 8.21
CA MET A 521 -12.98 5.18 7.13
C MET A 521 -13.90 4.55 6.08
N GLY A 522 -15.19 4.33 6.39
CA GLY A 522 -16.19 3.89 5.42
C GLY A 522 -16.37 4.83 4.22
N GLU A 523 -16.00 6.10 4.35
CA GLU A 523 -15.97 7.07 3.24
C GLU A 523 -14.86 6.76 2.21
N MET A 524 -13.85 5.98 2.60
CA MET A 524 -12.67 5.67 1.77
C MET A 524 -12.83 4.38 0.95
N GLY A 525 -13.94 3.65 1.12
CA GLY A 525 -14.22 2.45 0.34
C GLY A 525 -15.33 1.59 0.92
N GLU A 526 -16.05 0.89 0.04
CA GLU A 526 -17.24 0.12 0.41
C GLU A 526 -16.92 -1.10 1.28
N HIS A 527 -15.71 -1.67 1.19
CA HIS A 527 -15.23 -2.72 2.10
C HIS A 527 -15.13 -2.25 3.55
N LEU A 528 -14.66 -1.02 3.81
CA LEU A 528 -14.55 -0.46 5.16
C LEU A 528 -15.92 -0.17 5.74
N LYS A 529 -16.83 0.35 4.92
CA LYS A 529 -18.24 0.57 5.29
C LYS A 529 -18.94 -0.73 5.65
N ARG A 530 -18.77 -1.78 4.84
CA ARG A 530 -19.31 -3.13 5.13
C ARG A 530 -18.71 -3.71 6.41
N ALA A 531 -17.40 -3.57 6.62
CA ALA A 531 -16.75 -4.02 7.84
C ALA A 531 -17.24 -3.29 9.09
N PHE A 532 -17.48 -1.98 9.00
CA PHE A 532 -18.07 -1.20 10.08
C PHE A 532 -19.48 -1.70 10.45
N LEU A 533 -20.35 -1.90 9.46
CA LEU A 533 -21.71 -2.40 9.68
C LEU A 533 -21.68 -3.79 10.33
N PHE A 534 -20.86 -4.70 9.79
CA PHE A 534 -20.65 -6.01 10.38
C PHE A 534 -20.18 -5.92 11.82
N LEU A 535 -19.16 -5.09 12.10
CA LEU A 535 -18.59 -4.94 13.44
C LEU A 535 -19.64 -4.47 14.44
N LYS A 536 -20.45 -3.47 14.06
CA LYS A 536 -21.52 -2.94 14.88
C LYS A 536 -22.52 -4.02 15.28
N ASP A 537 -22.98 -4.79 14.30
CA ASP A 537 -23.98 -5.84 14.53
C ASP A 537 -23.39 -7.03 15.31
N ALA A 538 -22.13 -7.38 15.03
CA ALA A 538 -21.40 -8.42 15.74
C ALA A 538 -21.25 -8.06 17.22
N ILE A 539 -20.85 -6.83 17.54
CA ILE A 539 -20.76 -6.33 18.92
C ILE A 539 -22.11 -6.45 19.62
N SER A 540 -23.21 -6.00 18.99
CA SER A 540 -24.54 -6.10 19.57
C SER A 540 -24.94 -7.54 19.85
N LEU A 541 -24.63 -8.47 18.94
CA LEU A 541 -24.90 -9.89 19.14
C LEU A 541 -24.06 -10.50 20.28
N GLN A 542 -22.78 -10.13 20.39
CA GLN A 542 -21.91 -10.58 21.50
C GLN A 542 -22.42 -10.07 22.85
N GLN A 543 -22.90 -8.83 22.92
CA GLN A 543 -23.48 -8.25 24.14
C GLN A 543 -24.75 -8.99 24.56
N ASN A 544 -25.63 -9.30 23.60
CA ASN A 544 -26.90 -9.99 23.88
C ASN A 544 -26.69 -11.45 24.29
N THR A 545 -25.73 -12.15 23.68
CA THR A 545 -25.49 -13.58 23.91
C THR A 545 -24.43 -13.86 24.98
N SER A 546 -23.65 -12.85 25.38
CA SER A 546 -22.46 -13.00 26.23
C SER A 546 -21.45 -14.03 25.71
N ARG A 547 -21.40 -14.23 24.38
CA ARG A 547 -20.48 -15.17 23.70
C ARG A 547 -19.83 -14.48 22.51
N ARG A 548 -18.63 -14.92 22.13
CA ARG A 548 -18.00 -14.48 20.89
C ARG A 548 -18.81 -14.97 19.69
N VAL A 549 -19.00 -14.10 18.70
CA VAL A 549 -19.62 -14.51 17.43
C VAL A 549 -18.62 -15.29 16.58
N ASP A 550 -19.11 -16.32 15.88
CA ASP A 550 -18.34 -16.89 14.77
C ASP A 550 -18.39 -15.90 13.60
N ILE A 551 -17.26 -15.29 13.27
CA ILE A 551 -17.16 -14.27 12.22
C ILE A 551 -17.55 -14.86 10.87
N ARG A 552 -17.15 -16.10 10.58
CA ARG A 552 -17.39 -16.74 9.28
C ARG A 552 -18.82 -17.21 9.14
N ASP A 553 -19.39 -17.75 10.21
CA ASP A 553 -20.80 -18.12 10.19
C ASP A 553 -21.70 -16.89 10.00
N MET A 554 -21.42 -15.81 10.75
CA MET A 554 -22.12 -14.55 10.56
C MET A 554 -21.90 -13.96 9.15
N MET A 555 -20.71 -14.13 8.55
CA MET A 555 -20.42 -13.65 7.20
C MET A 555 -21.31 -14.26 6.12
N LYS A 556 -21.87 -15.47 6.33
CA LYS A 556 -22.79 -16.10 5.37
C LYS A 556 -24.05 -15.26 5.13
N GLY A 557 -24.45 -14.45 6.11
CA GLY A 557 -25.57 -13.52 6.03
C GLY A 557 -25.20 -12.07 5.69
N TYR A 558 -23.91 -11.77 5.49
CA TYR A 558 -23.43 -10.40 5.26
C TYR A 558 -22.82 -10.22 3.87
N PRO A 559 -22.90 -9.00 3.31
CA PRO A 559 -22.07 -8.60 2.18
C PRO A 559 -20.58 -8.85 2.46
N MET A 560 -19.91 -9.60 1.58
CA MET A 560 -18.48 -9.87 1.70
C MET A 560 -17.69 -8.55 1.77
N PHE A 561 -16.70 -8.50 2.67
CA PHE A 561 -15.66 -7.48 2.68
C PHE A 561 -14.30 -8.12 2.95
N VAL A 562 -13.25 -7.42 2.56
CA VAL A 562 -11.87 -7.81 2.83
C VAL A 562 -11.15 -6.59 3.38
N LEU A 563 -10.50 -6.75 4.52
CA LEU A 563 -9.64 -5.73 5.12
C LEU A 563 -8.20 -6.23 5.04
N ASN A 564 -7.33 -5.48 4.36
CA ASN A 564 -5.92 -5.84 4.26
C ASN A 564 -5.17 -5.60 5.57
#